data_AF-A0A3N1SVT6-F1
#
_entry.id   AF-A0A3N1SVT6-F1
#
_cell.length_a   1.000
_cell.length_b   1.000
_cell.length_c   1.000
_cell.angle_alpha   90.00
_cell.angle_beta   90.00
_cell.angle_gamma   90.00
#
_symmetry.space_group_name_H-M   'P 1'
#
loop_
_entity.id
_entity.type
_entity.pdbx_description
1 polymer ?
#
loop_
_entity_poly.entity_id
_entity_poly.type
_entity_poly.pdbx_seq_one_letter_code
_entity_poly.pdbx_strand_id
1 'polypeptide(L)'
;MPKLLRKGEGQPLRDEMKRQELTLDELAEKTKTVDPEGRGVSPATIGRLTGRGRTARDRCELHTAWLITEGLDARMHALFSMPPHSTATVERSTSDAEEE
;
A
#
# COMPACT_ATOMS: atom_id res chain seq x y z
N MET A 1 10.18 -6.90 -0.52
CA MET A 1 9.02 -6.96 -1.42
C MET A 1 8.77 -5.56 -1.99
N PRO A 2 8.08 -5.42 -3.13
CA PRO A 2 7.68 -4.09 -3.60
C PRO A 2 6.77 -3.43 -2.57
N LYS A 3 6.97 -2.13 -2.36
CA LYS A 3 6.11 -1.32 -1.48
C LYS A 3 5.02 -0.65 -2.31
N LEU A 4 3.83 -0.47 -1.74
CA LEU A 4 2.74 0.30 -2.34
C LEU A 4 2.54 1.62 -1.60
N LEU A 5 2.03 2.62 -2.31
CA LEU A 5 1.69 3.93 -1.79
C LEU A 5 0.21 4.00 -1.41
N ARG A 6 -0.10 4.51 -0.22
CA ARG A 6 -1.50 4.87 0.12
C ARG A 6 -1.95 6.03 -0.76
N LYS A 7 -3.21 6.02 -1.20
CA LYS A 7 -3.80 7.11 -1.99
C LYS A 7 -4.44 8.18 -1.11
N GLY A 8 -4.37 9.45 -1.52
CA GLY A 8 -5.13 10.55 -0.92
C GLY A 8 -5.05 10.60 0.60
N GLU A 9 -3.85 10.42 1.16
CA GLU A 9 -3.63 10.32 2.60
C GLU A 9 -4.49 9.24 3.31
N GLY A 10 -4.73 8.10 2.66
CA GLY A 10 -5.55 7.01 3.19
C GLY A 10 -7.05 7.27 3.07
N GLN A 11 -7.49 8.30 2.33
CA GLN A 11 -8.91 8.61 2.14
C GLN A 11 -9.69 7.42 1.54
N PRO A 12 -9.24 6.74 0.47
CA PRO A 12 -9.99 5.61 -0.07
C PRO A 12 -10.13 4.45 0.90
N LEU A 13 -9.13 4.22 1.77
CA LEU A 13 -9.22 3.21 2.83
C LEU A 13 -10.28 3.58 3.86
N ARG A 14 -10.31 4.86 4.29
CA ARG A 14 -11.33 5.35 5.22
C ARG A 14 -12.74 5.29 4.63
N ASP A 15 -12.88 5.64 3.35
CA ASP A 15 -14.16 5.62 2.65
C ASP A 15 -14.71 4.19 2.56
N GLU A 16 -13.84 3.24 2.23
CA GLU A 16 -14.22 1.84 2.12
C GLU A 16 -14.56 1.21 3.47
N MET A 17 -13.78 1.51 4.51
CA MET A 17 -14.11 1.12 5.88
C MET A 17 -15.44 1.72 6.32
N LYS A 18 -15.68 3.02 6.05
CA LYS A 18 -16.93 3.69 6.39
C LYS A 18 -18.12 3.10 5.64
N ARG A 19 -17.96 2.76 4.35
CA ARG A 19 -19.00 2.13 3.52
C ARG A 19 -19.46 0.80 4.09
N GLN A 20 -18.56 0.06 4.73
CA GLN A 20 -18.83 -1.24 5.36
C GLN A 20 -19.04 -1.15 6.87
N GLU A 21 -19.06 0.06 7.44
CA GLU A 21 -19.19 0.31 8.88
C GLU A 21 -18.13 -0.42 9.73
N LEU A 22 -16.92 -0.61 9.19
CA LEU A 22 -15.83 -1.33 9.85
C LEU A 22 -14.99 -0.43 10.75
N THR A 23 -14.69 -0.95 11.94
CA THR A 23 -13.62 -0.47 12.81
C THR A 23 -12.25 -1.01 12.38
N LEU A 24 -11.18 -0.49 13.00
CA LEU A 24 -9.81 -0.99 12.76
C LEU A 24 -9.63 -2.45 13.19
N ASP A 25 -10.27 -2.83 14.30
CA ASP A 25 -10.16 -4.19 14.85
C ASP A 25 -10.94 -5.19 13.99
N GLU A 26 -12.14 -4.81 13.53
CA GLU A 26 -12.91 -5.67 12.62
C GLU A 26 -12.22 -5.87 11.27
N LEU A 27 -11.59 -4.83 10.73
CA LEU A 27 -10.78 -4.98 9.52
C LEU A 27 -9.54 -5.87 9.79
N ALA A 28 -8.91 -5.76 10.96
CA ALA A 28 -7.80 -6.64 11.33
C ALA A 28 -8.25 -8.11 11.36
N GLU A 29 -9.39 -8.42 11.97
CA GLU A 29 -9.93 -9.78 11.97
C GLU A 29 -10.29 -10.27 10.56
N LYS A 30 -10.90 -9.42 9.73
CA LYS A 30 -11.14 -9.75 8.31
C LYS A 30 -9.85 -10.09 7.57
N THR A 31 -8.78 -9.31 7.79
CA THR A 31 -7.48 -9.60 7.16
C THR A 31 -6.88 -10.92 7.66
N LYS A 32 -7.17 -11.32 8.90
CA LYS A 32 -6.71 -12.59 9.46
C LYS A 32 -7.44 -13.79 8.86
N THR A 33 -8.72 -13.64 8.52
CA THR A 33 -9.51 -14.70 7.86
C THR A 33 -8.99 -15.03 6.46
N VAL A 34 -8.48 -14.03 5.74
CA VAL A 34 -7.96 -14.20 4.37
C VAL A 34 -6.46 -14.46 4.31
N ASP A 35 -5.73 -14.25 5.40
CA ASP A 35 -4.30 -14.55 5.51
C ASP A 35 -4.09 -16.07 5.64
N PRO A 36 -3.41 -16.73 4.70
CA PRO A 36 -3.10 -18.16 4.81
C PRO A 36 -2.29 -18.52 6.05
N GLU A 37 -1.51 -17.58 6.58
CA GLU A 37 -0.73 -17.77 7.82
C GLU A 37 -1.51 -17.40 9.09
N GLY A 38 -2.72 -16.85 8.96
CA GLY A 38 -3.60 -16.49 10.07
C GLY A 38 -3.05 -15.37 10.96
N ARG A 39 -2.13 -14.54 10.48
CA ARG A 39 -1.55 -13.41 11.22
C ARG A 39 -2.35 -12.13 11.02
N GLY A 40 -2.81 -11.89 9.79
CA GLY A 40 -3.51 -10.67 9.40
C GLY A 40 -2.65 -9.41 9.49
N VAL A 41 -3.32 -8.26 9.45
CA VAL A 41 -2.71 -6.94 9.59
C VAL A 41 -3.18 -6.33 10.92
N SER A 42 -2.24 -5.88 11.75
CA SER A 42 -2.59 -5.32 13.05
C SER A 42 -3.42 -4.03 12.94
N PRO A 43 -4.34 -3.75 13.88
CA PRO A 43 -5.12 -2.52 13.92
C PRO A 43 -4.25 -1.26 13.90
N ALA A 44 -3.10 -1.30 14.60
CA ALA A 44 -2.12 -0.22 14.59
C ALA A 44 -1.52 0.04 13.20
N THR A 45 -1.29 -1.00 12.40
CA THR A 45 -0.80 -0.86 11.03
C THR A 45 -1.88 -0.28 10.13
N ILE A 46 -3.12 -0.75 10.24
CA ILE A 46 -4.27 -0.20 9.53
C ILE A 46 -4.46 1.28 9.90
N GLY A 47 -4.37 1.62 11.19
CA GLY A 47 -4.46 2.99 11.69
C GLY A 47 -3.38 3.91 11.13
N ARG A 48 -2.16 3.41 10.91
CA ARG A 48 -1.08 4.19 10.26
C ARG A 48 -1.34 4.43 8.77
N LEU A 49 -2.06 3.56 8.08
CA LEU A 49 -2.35 3.69 6.65
C LEU A 49 -3.61 4.53 6.40
N THR A 50 -4.59 4.45 7.31
CA THR A 50 -5.82 5.25 7.29
C THR A 50 -5.68 6.59 7.99
N GLY A 51 -4.64 6.79 8.81
CA GLY A 51 -4.43 8.02 9.58
C GLY A 51 -3.85 9.18 8.78
N ARG A 52 -4.00 10.40 9.32
CA ARG A 52 -3.38 11.64 8.83
C ARG A 52 -2.41 12.28 9.83
N GLY A 53 -2.19 11.61 10.97
CA GLY A 53 -1.36 12.12 12.06
C GLY A 53 0.14 11.87 11.86
N ARG A 54 0.94 12.28 12.84
CA ARG A 54 2.42 12.16 12.86
C ARG A 54 2.94 10.73 12.62
N THR A 55 2.16 9.72 12.98
CA THR A 55 2.52 8.31 12.84
C THR A 55 2.06 7.68 11.53
N ALA A 56 1.37 8.44 10.68
CA ALA A 56 0.90 7.95 9.39
C ALA A 56 2.06 7.48 8.51
N ARG A 57 1.81 6.47 7.68
CA ARG A 57 2.80 5.90 6.79
C ARG A 57 2.32 5.99 5.36
N ASP A 58 3.17 6.52 4.48
CA ASP A 58 2.84 6.65 3.06
C ASP A 58 2.98 5.35 2.30
N ARG A 59 3.78 4.41 2.82
CA ARG A 59 4.11 3.15 2.16
C ARG A 59 3.83 1.95 3.05
N CYS A 60 3.38 0.86 2.45
CA CYS A 60 3.29 -0.46 3.07
C CYS A 60 3.86 -1.54 2.13
N GLU A 61 4.12 -2.73 2.67
CA GLU A 61 4.49 -3.90 1.86
C GLU A 61 3.30 -4.35 0.99
N LEU A 62 3.58 -4.88 -0.20
CA LEU A 62 2.55 -5.43 -1.10
C LEU A 62 1.65 -6.45 -0.39
N HIS A 63 2.23 -7.33 0.43
CA HIS A 63 1.46 -8.33 1.18
C HIS A 63 0.45 -7.68 2.14
N THR A 64 0.86 -6.63 2.87
CA THR A 64 -0.04 -5.87 3.76
C THR A 64 -1.17 -5.21 2.98
N ALA A 65 -0.85 -4.60 1.83
CA ALA A 65 -1.87 -3.99 0.98
C ALA A 65 -2.86 -5.03 0.43
N TRP A 66 -2.36 -6.19 0.00
CA TRP A 66 -3.18 -7.30 -0.47
C TRP A 66 -4.16 -7.79 0.61
N LEU A 67 -3.68 -8.06 1.83
CA LEU A 67 -4.56 -8.47 2.93
C LEU A 67 -5.65 -7.44 3.24
N ILE A 68 -5.31 -6.14 3.21
CA ILE A 68 -6.28 -5.07 3.40
C ILE A 68 -7.30 -5.03 2.26
N THR A 69 -6.86 -5.19 1.01
CA THR A 69 -7.76 -5.17 -0.16
C THR A 69 -8.72 -6.35 -0.17
N GLU A 70 -8.24 -7.54 0.19
CA GLU A 70 -9.08 -8.74 0.33
C GLU A 70 -10.06 -8.59 1.50
N GLY A 71 -9.60 -8.10 2.66
CA GLY A 71 -10.47 -7.87 3.82
C GLY A 71 -11.58 -6.84 3.56
N LEU A 72 -11.30 -5.85 2.70
CA LEU A 72 -12.27 -4.84 2.26
C LEU A 72 -13.05 -5.24 1.00
N ASP A 73 -12.80 -6.41 0.39
CA ASP A 73 -13.40 -6.79 -0.90
C ASP A 73 -13.31 -5.66 -1.95
N ALA A 74 -12.12 -5.05 -2.03
CA ALA A 74 -11.89 -3.84 -2.81
C ALA A 74 -10.69 -4.00 -3.74
N ARG A 75 -10.76 -3.36 -4.91
CA ARG A 75 -9.68 -3.46 -5.90
C ARG A 75 -8.42 -2.75 -5.41
N MET A 76 -7.26 -3.43 -5.50
CA MET A 76 -5.93 -2.91 -5.16
C MET A 76 -5.68 -1.48 -5.66
N HIS A 77 -5.92 -1.24 -6.95
CA HIS A 77 -5.68 0.04 -7.59
C HIS A 77 -6.67 1.14 -7.18
N ALA A 78 -7.79 0.81 -6.53
CA ALA A 78 -8.69 1.81 -5.97
C ALA A 78 -8.11 2.39 -4.67
N LEU A 79 -7.44 1.54 -3.87
CA LEU A 79 -6.96 1.89 -2.52
C LEU A 79 -5.49 2.32 -2.48
N PHE A 80 -4.66 1.71 -3.33
CA PHE A 80 -3.21 1.90 -3.36
C PHE A 80 -2.70 2.24 -4.76
N SER A 81 -1.50 2.83 -4.82
CA SER A 81 -0.78 3.06 -6.08
C SER A 81 0.55 2.32 -6.05
N MET A 82 0.98 1.82 -7.21
CA MET A 82 2.38 1.43 -7.40
C MET A 82 3.26 2.68 -7.27
N PRO A 83 4.43 2.59 -6.62
CA PRO A 83 5.42 3.66 -6.69
C PRO A 83 5.78 3.91 -8.16
N PRO A 84 5.99 5.16 -8.59
CA PRO A 84 6.53 5.42 -9.91
C PRO A 84 7.87 4.68 -10.05
N HIS A 85 8.03 3.91 -11.14
CA HIS A 85 9.33 3.37 -11.48
C HIS A 85 10.29 4.56 -11.62
N SER A 86 11.43 4.50 -10.93
CA SER A 86 12.51 5.44 -11.15
C SER A 86 13.16 5.11 -12.49
N THR A 87 12.52 5.46 -13.60
CA THR A 87 13.12 5.41 -14.94
C THR A 87 13.99 6.65 -15.11
N ALA A 88 15.01 6.80 -14.25
CA ALA A 88 16.17 7.58 -14.62
C ALA A 88 16.95 6.71 -15.61
N THR A 89 16.56 6.76 -16.88
CA THR A 89 17.45 6.33 -17.97
C THR A 89 18.60 7.33 -17.97
N VAL A 90 19.63 7.08 -17.18
CA VAL A 90 20.90 7.76 -17.38
C VAL A 90 21.47 7.14 -18.66
N GLU A 91 21.29 7.84 -19.78
CA GLU A 91 22.01 7.52 -21.01
C GLU A 91 23.51 7.52 -20.70
N ARG A 92 24.11 6.34 -20.72
CA ARG A 92 25.57 6.16 -20.71
C ARG A 92 26.02 5.92 -22.15
N SER A 93 25.83 6.91 -23.01
CA SER A 93 26.56 6.97 -24.27
C SER A 93 27.89 7.62 -23.97
N THR A 94 28.92 6.82 -23.69
CA THR A 94 30.30 7.30 -23.85
C THR A 94 30.58 7.27 -25.35
N SER A 95 30.76 8.45 -25.96
CA SER A 95 31.28 8.55 -27.32
C SER A 95 32.66 7.93 -27.34
N ASP A 96 32.77 6.71 -27.87
CA ASP A 96 34.03 6.12 -28.29
C ASP A 96 34.38 6.75 -29.63
N ALA A 97 35.11 7.87 -29.58
CA ALA A 97 35.67 8.54 -30.74
C ALA A 97 36.95 9.26 -30.29
N GLU A 98 38.00 8.47 -30.04
CA GLU A 98 39.38 8.96 -30.15
C GLU A 98 39.88 8.51 -31.53
N GLU A 99 39.80 9.41 -32.52
CA GLU A 99 40.62 9.40 -33.73
C GLU A 99 41.89 10.22 -33.45
N GLU A 100 43.05 9.54 -33.43
CA GLU A 100 44.33 9.85 -34.12
C GLU A 100 45.54 9.14 -33.46
#